data_AF-G5SMJ5-F1
#
_entry.id   AF-G5SMJ5-F1
#
_cell.length_a   1.000
_cell.length_b   1.000
_cell.length_c   1.000
_cell.angle_alpha   90.00
_cell.angle_beta   90.00
_cell.angle_gamma   90.00
#
_symmetry.space_group_name_H-M   'P 1'
#
loop_
_entity.id
_entity.type
_entity.pdbx_description
1 polymer ?
#
loop_
_entity_poly.entity_id
_entity_poly.type
_entity_poly.pdbx_seq_one_letter_code
_entity_poly.pdbx_strand_id
1 'polypeptide(L)' 'MENLHLSYDEVVNKIPYRNLVIMQKDKLHVAFGEVLREVSDEDMFKNRKFDE' A
#
# COMPACT_ATOMS: atom_id res chain seq x y z
N MET A 1 -0.10 19.73 5.15
CA MET A 1 -1.11 18.81 5.72
C MET A 1 -2.32 18.62 4.82
N GLU A 2 -2.80 19.65 4.11
CA GLU A 2 -3.92 19.49 3.16
C GLU A 2 -3.67 18.42 2.09
N ASN A 3 -2.44 18.29 1.59
CA ASN A 3 -2.07 17.28 0.57
C ASN A 3 -2.20 15.82 1.03
N LEU A 4 -2.28 15.56 2.35
CA LEU A 4 -2.40 14.21 2.89
C LEU A 4 -3.84 13.80 3.19
N HIS A 5 -4.81 14.72 3.07
CA HIS A 5 -6.22 14.48 3.35
C HIS A 5 -6.47 13.78 4.70
N LEU A 6 -5.64 14.07 5.71
CA LEU A 6 -5.75 13.49 7.06
C LEU A 6 -6.74 14.29 7.91
N SER A 7 -7.44 13.59 8.79
CA SER A 7 -8.30 14.22 9.79
C SER A 7 -7.49 14.82 10.95
N TYR A 8 -8.09 15.76 11.68
CA TYR A 8 -7.44 16.41 12.83
C TYR A 8 -7.00 15.40 13.90
N ASP A 9 -7.83 14.40 14.18
CA ASP A 9 -7.52 13.35 15.16
C ASP A 9 -6.30 12.53 14.76
N GLU A 10 -6.16 12.20 13.47
CA GLU A 10 -5.01 11.44 12.98
C GLU A 10 -3.70 12.23 13.10
N VAL A 11 -3.74 13.53 12.80
CA VAL A 11 -2.59 14.43 12.88
C VAL A 11 -2.11 14.62 14.32
N VAL A 12 -3.04 14.77 15.26
CA VAL A 12 -2.72 15.17 16.64
C VAL A 12 -2.48 13.97 17.54
N ASN A 13 -3.33 12.93 17.44
CA ASN A 13 -3.37 11.85 18.42
C ASN A 13 -2.80 10.52 17.93
N LYS A 14 -2.77 10.27 16.61
CA LYS A 14 -2.40 8.96 16.06
C LYS A 14 -1.02 8.93 15.41
N ILE A 15 -0.65 9.95 14.64
CA ILE A 15 0.56 9.95 13.83
C ILE A 15 1.62 10.85 14.49
N PRO A 16 2.82 10.30 14.81
CA PRO A 16 3.92 11.13 15.30
C PRO A 16 4.34 12.20 14.30
N TYR A 17 4.64 13.40 14.80
CA TYR A 17 4.98 14.57 13.98
C TYR A 17 6.12 14.31 12.98
N ARG A 18 7.15 13.54 13.37
CA ARG A 18 8.28 13.19 12.48
C ARG A 18 7.80 12.49 11.20
N ASN A 19 6.84 11.58 11.32
CA ASN A 19 6.31 10.83 10.18
C ASN A 19 5.52 11.75 9.26
N LEU A 20 4.73 12.68 9.81
CA LEU A 20 4.01 13.68 9.02
C LEU A 20 4.94 14.55 8.17
N VAL A 21 6.12 14.93 8.70
CA VAL A 21 7.10 15.73 7.93
C VAL A 21 7.71 14.93 6.78
N ILE A 22 7.99 13.64 6.99
CA ILE A 22 8.52 12.76 5.94
C ILE A 22 7.46 12.56 4.86
N MET A 23 6.23 12.23 5.27
CA MET A 23 5.09 12.04 4.38
C MET A 23 4.74 13.27 3.55
N GLN A 24 4.94 14.49 4.09
CA GLN A 24 4.74 15.74 3.34
C GLN A 24 5.80 16.01 2.28
N LYS A 25 7.02 15.48 2.47
CA LYS A 25 8.13 15.62 1.51
C LYS A 25 8.08 14.55 0.43
N ASP A 26 7.40 13.45 0.70
CA ASP A 26 7.24 12.39 -0.27
C ASP A 26 6.29 12.82 -1.39
N LYS A 27 6.65 12.51 -2.64
CA LYS A 27 5.74 12.75 -3.76
C LYS A 27 4.70 11.65 -3.72
N LEU A 28 3.42 11.98 -3.89
CA LEU A 28 2.42 10.94 -4.11
C LEU A 28 2.72 10.24 -5.43
N HIS A 29 3.01 8.93 -5.38
CA HIS A 29 3.13 8.07 -6.56
C HIS A 29 1.87 7.23 -6.63
N VAL A 30 1.29 7.10 -7.83
CA VAL A 30 0.21 6.12 -8.03
C VAL A 30 0.81 4.73 -7.96
N ALA A 31 0.34 3.91 -7.02
CA ALA A 31 0.71 2.50 -6.97
C ALA A 31 0.07 1.80 -8.18
N PHE A 32 0.89 1.27 -9.08
CA PHE A 32 0.44 0.47 -10.22
C PHE A 32 0.76 -1.01 -9.95
N GLY A 33 -0.18 -1.91 -10.20
CA GLY A 33 0.01 -3.34 -10.04
C GLY A 33 -1.32 -4.11 -9.96
N GLU A 34 -1.26 -5.42 -10.12
CA GLU A 34 -2.40 -6.30 -9.82
C GLU A 34 -2.52 -6.51 -8.31
N VAL A 35 -3.75 -6.47 -7.79
CA VAL A 35 -4.03 -6.82 -6.41
C VAL A 35 -3.80 -8.32 -6.25
N LEU A 36 -2.74 -8.69 -5.54
CA LEU A 36 -2.47 -10.08 -5.20
C LEU A 36 -3.62 -10.61 -4.34
N ARG A 37 -4.15 -11.77 -4.73
CA ARG A 37 -5.16 -12.50 -3.97
C ARG A 37 -4.54 -13.79 -3.45
N GLU A 38 -4.87 -14.14 -2.22
CA GLU A 38 -4.56 -15.47 -1.71
C GLU A 38 -5.32 -16.50 -2.55
N VAL A 39 -4.57 -17.44 -3.11
CA VAL A 39 -5.09 -18.58 -3.88
C VAL A 39 -4.49 -19.85 -3.29
N SER A 40 -5.23 -20.94 -3.38
CA SER A 40 -4.72 -22.25 -2.97
C SER A 40 -3.59 -22.71 -3.90
N ASP A 41 -2.66 -23.50 -3.38
CA ASP A 41 -1.59 -24.10 -4.18
C ASP A 41 -2.16 -24.89 -5.36
N GLU A 42 -3.23 -25.66 -5.13
CA GLU A 42 -3.91 -26.42 -6.19
C GLU A 42 -4.40 -25.52 -7.32
N ASP A 43 -5.03 -24.37 -7.01
CA ASP A 43 -5.51 -23.44 -8.03
C ASP A 43 -4.37 -22.70 -8.74
N MET A 44 -3.26 -22.45 -8.02
CA MET A 44 -2.05 -21.85 -8.59
C MET A 44 -1.38 -22.78 -9.62
N PHE A 45 -1.35 -24.09 -9.34
CA PHE A 45 -0.65 -25.07 -10.19
C PHE A 45 -1.52 -25.64 -11.31
N LYS A 46 -2.86 -25.55 -11.25
CA LYS A 46 -3.78 -26.05 -12.30
C LYS A 46 -3.49 -25.52 -13.71
N ASN A 47 -2.97 -24.29 -13.82
CA ASN A 47 -2.73 -23.63 -15.11
C ASN A 47 -1.25 -23.51 -15.49
N ARG A 48 -0.34 -24.07 -14.69
CA ARG A 48 1.09 -24.09 -15.01
C ARG A 48 1.44 -25.39 -15.71
N LYS A 49 1.83 -25.31 -16.99
CA LYS A 49 2.60 -26.39 -17.61
C LYS A 49 4.04 -26.23 -17.15
N PHE A 50 4.52 -27.20 -16.38
CA PHE A 50 5.95 -27.33 -16.14
C PHE A 50 6.54 -27.88 -17.43
N ASP A 51 7.31 -27.08 -18.15
CA ASP A 51 8.10 -27.58 -19.27
C ASP A 51 9.17 -28.54 -18.69
N GLU A 52 9.19 -29.78 -19.17
CA GLU A 52 10.21 -30.80 -18.85
C GLU A 52 11.57 -30.48 -19.47
#